data_AF-A0A7V6YIA7-F1
#
_entry.id   AF-A0A7V6YIA7-F1
#
_cell.length_a   1.000
_cell.length_b   1.000
_cell.length_c   1.000
_cell.angle_alpha   90.00
_cell.angle_beta   90.00
_cell.angle_gamma   90.00
#
_symmetry.space_group_name_H-M   'P 1'
#
loop_
_entity.id
_entity.type
_entity.pdbx_description
1 polymer ?
#
loop_
_entity_poly.entity_id
_entity_poly.type
_entity_poly.pdbx_seq_one_letter_code
_entity_poly.pdbx_strand_id
1 'polypeptide(L)'
;MAFLSLILGLIIGSFLNVCIYRLPRRESVVFGKSRCPHCHHALGAADLVPVVSYLWLRGRCRYCGGPISGQYPTVELVTGVVFLVTYLVTGWDLLLLKYWFLFALLILIAFIDINLLLIPNPLVALMLVWCLFWQLFRPELSWGQSLVGSL
;
A
#
# COMPACT_ATOMS: atom_id res chain seq x y z
N MET A 1 12.08 -16.93 -0.56
CA MET A 1 11.84 -15.72 -1.38
C MET A 1 10.37 -15.32 -1.45
N ALA A 2 9.45 -16.23 -1.77
CA ALA A 2 8.01 -15.98 -1.63
C ALA A 2 7.61 -15.39 -0.26
N PHE A 3 8.13 -15.97 0.83
CA PHE A 3 7.92 -15.47 2.18
C PHE A 3 8.44 -14.04 2.40
N LEU A 4 9.58 -13.70 1.78
CA LEU A 4 10.13 -12.35 1.84
C LEU A 4 9.22 -11.36 1.11
N SER A 5 8.70 -11.72 -0.06
CA SER A 5 7.73 -10.92 -0.81
C SER A 5 6.47 -10.66 -0.01
N LEU A 6 5.96 -11.68 0.69
CA LEU A 6 4.80 -11.54 1.58
C LEU A 6 5.11 -10.56 2.73
N ILE A 7 6.22 -10.74 3.45
CA ILE A 7 6.62 -9.84 4.55
C ILE A 7 6.78 -8.41 4.04
N LEU A 8 7.45 -8.23 2.91
CA LEU A 8 7.65 -6.91 2.33
C LEU A 8 6.30 -6.26 1.98
N GLY A 9 5.39 -7.02 1.38
CA GLY A 9 4.03 -6.54 1.08
C GLY A 9 3.24 -6.17 2.34
N LEU A 10 3.37 -6.92 3.44
CA LEU A 10 2.76 -6.56 4.72
C LEU A 10 3.33 -5.24 5.29
N ILE A 11 4.66 -5.05 5.22
CA ILE A 11 5.33 -3.82 5.65
C ILE A 11 4.90 -2.63 4.80
N ILE A 12 4.92 -2.79 3.47
CA ILE A 12 4.46 -1.75 2.54
C ILE A 12 2.98 -1.43 2.78
N GLY A 13 2.11 -2.43 2.97
CA GLY A 13 0.71 -2.22 3.29
C GLY A 13 0.51 -1.44 4.59
N SER A 14 1.35 -1.65 5.61
CA SER A 14 1.31 -0.87 6.84
C SER A 14 1.68 0.60 6.60
N PHE A 15 2.68 0.86 5.76
CA PHE A 15 2.99 2.21 5.30
C PHE A 15 1.87 2.82 4.45
N LEU A 16 1.20 2.04 3.59
CA LEU A 16 0.05 2.52 2.82
C LEU A 16 -1.07 3.03 3.71
N ASN A 17 -1.35 2.40 4.87
CA ASN A 17 -2.32 2.94 5.83
C ASN A 17 -1.97 4.36 6.30
N VAL A 18 -0.68 4.66 6.49
CA VAL A 18 -0.22 6.02 6.82
C VAL A 18 -0.52 6.97 5.66
N CYS A 19 -0.21 6.57 4.43
CA CYS A 19 -0.47 7.37 3.23
C CYS A 19 -1.97 7.61 3.00
N ILE A 20 -2.81 6.58 3.14
CA ILE A 20 -4.27 6.65 3.00
C ILE A 20 -4.84 7.70 3.97
N TYR A 21 -4.34 7.71 5.21
CA TYR A 21 -4.80 8.66 6.21
C TYR A 21 -4.27 10.09 5.98
N ARG A 22 -2.97 10.24 5.71
CA ARG A 22 -2.28 11.55 5.72
C ARG A 22 -2.34 12.31 4.40
N LEU A 23 -2.26 11.63 3.25
CA LEU A 23 -2.20 12.30 1.95
C LEU A 23 -3.43 13.19 1.67
N PRO A 24 -4.68 12.72 1.88
CA PRO A 24 -5.86 13.57 1.63
C PRO A 24 -5.93 14.76 2.58
N ARG A 25 -5.32 14.66 3.77
CA ARG A 25 -5.24 15.70 4.79
C ARG A 25 -4.06 16.65 4.59
N ARG A 26 -3.23 16.43 3.56
CA ARG A 26 -1.99 17.17 3.29
C ARG A 26 -1.02 17.16 4.48
N GLU A 27 -1.08 16.10 5.28
CA GLU A 27 -0.14 15.85 6.37
C GLU A 27 1.14 15.19 5.84
N SER A 28 2.26 15.41 6.53
CA SER A 28 3.51 14.76 6.14
C SER A 28 3.43 13.25 6.35
N VAL A 29 3.74 12.47 5.30
CA VAL A 29 3.89 11.01 5.38
C VAL A 29 5.22 10.57 5.99
N VAL A 30 6.23 11.45 5.95
CA VAL A 30 7.60 11.17 6.44
C VAL A 30 7.75 11.58 7.90
N PHE A 31 7.20 12.74 8.28
CA PHE A 31 7.38 13.29 9.61
C PHE A 31 6.23 12.89 10.54
N GLY A 32 6.57 12.46 11.75
CA GLY A 32 5.62 12.17 12.83
C GLY A 32 5.27 10.69 13.00
N LYS A 33 5.17 10.24 14.25
CA LYS A 33 4.86 8.86 14.62
C LYS A 33 3.40 8.50 14.35
N SER A 34 3.14 7.22 14.10
CA SER A 34 1.78 6.66 14.15
C SER A 34 1.20 6.83 15.55
N ARG A 35 -0.07 7.22 15.63
CA ARG A 35 -0.77 7.50 16.89
C ARG A 35 -2.09 6.74 16.93
N CYS A 36 -2.49 6.36 18.13
CA CYS A 36 -3.83 5.84 18.35
C CYS A 36 -4.87 6.96 18.07
N PRO A 37 -5.96 6.70 17.33
CA PRO A 37 -6.99 7.70 17.05
C PRO A 37 -7.81 8.10 18.29
N HIS A 38 -7.80 7.28 19.35
CA HIS A 38 -8.60 7.51 20.56
C HIS A 38 -7.84 8.23 21.67
N CYS A 39 -6.62 7.76 22.00
CA CYS A 39 -5.82 8.33 23.09
C CYS A 39 -4.64 9.17 22.62
N HIS A 40 -4.40 9.27 21.31
CA HIS A 40 -3.29 9.99 20.69
C HIS A 40 -1.88 9.55 21.14
N HIS A 41 -1.78 8.44 21.90
CA HIS A 41 -0.50 7.86 22.30
C HIS A 41 0.29 7.47 21.05
N ALA A 42 1.59 7.78 21.06
CA ALA A 42 2.50 7.40 19.98
C ALA A 42 2.78 5.90 20.05
N LEU A 43 2.46 5.17 18.99
CA LEU A 43 2.60 3.72 18.95
C LEU A 43 4.08 3.31 18.85
N GLY A 44 4.44 2.25 19.56
CA GLY A 44 5.78 1.66 19.50
C GLY A 44 5.94 0.72 18.30
N ALA A 45 7.18 0.29 18.03
CA ALA A 45 7.46 -0.65 16.92
C ALA A 45 6.67 -1.96 17.04
N ALA A 46 6.49 -2.47 18.27
CA ALA A 46 5.71 -3.68 18.53
C ALA A 46 4.21 -3.54 18.22
N ASP A 47 3.66 -2.33 18.26
CA ASP A 47 2.26 -2.07 17.91
C ASP A 47 2.06 -1.93 16.40
N LEU A 48 3.14 -1.69 15.66
CA LEU A 48 3.18 -1.52 14.21
C LEU A 48 3.56 -2.80 13.46
N VAL A 49 3.70 -3.95 14.15
CA VAL A 49 3.94 -5.23 13.49
C VAL A 49 2.70 -5.61 12.67
N PRO A 50 2.78 -5.63 11.32
CA PRO A 50 1.61 -5.78 10.47
C PRO A 50 0.83 -7.05 10.79
N VAL A 51 -0.50 -6.95 10.84
CA VAL A 51 -1.50 -8.01 11.11
C VAL A 51 -1.38 -8.64 12.51
N VAL A 52 -0.18 -9.02 12.93
CA VAL A 52 0.11 -9.70 14.19
C VAL A 52 -0.26 -8.83 15.39
N SER A 53 0.11 -7.55 15.39
CA SER A 53 -0.24 -6.66 16.51
C SER A 53 -1.75 -6.52 16.68
N TYR A 54 -2.48 -6.41 15.56
CA TYR A 54 -3.94 -6.32 15.53
C TYR A 54 -4.60 -7.59 16.08
N LEU A 55 -4.18 -8.77 15.60
CA LEU A 55 -4.73 -10.06 16.05
C LEU A 55 -4.44 -10.31 17.54
N TRP A 56 -3.21 -10.04 17.98
CA TRP A 56 -2.81 -10.22 19.38
C TRP A 56 -3.60 -9.31 20.32
N LEU A 57 -3.78 -8.04 19.94
CA LEU A 57 -4.53 -7.06 20.72
C LEU A 57 -6.05 -7.13 20.47
N ARG A 58 -6.51 -8.10 19.68
CA ARG A 58 -7.93 -8.32 19.33
C ARG A 58 -8.62 -7.06 18.79
N GLY A 59 -7.91 -6.34 17.92
CA GLY A 59 -8.40 -5.11 17.31
C GLY A 59 -8.58 -3.95 18.29
N ARG A 60 -7.81 -3.91 19.39
CA ARG A 60 -7.85 -2.83 20.39
C ARG A 60 -6.47 -2.22 20.60
N CYS A 61 -6.45 -0.96 21.03
CA CYS A 61 -5.23 -0.28 21.41
C CYS A 61 -4.67 -0.85 22.73
N ARG A 62 -3.36 -1.14 22.77
CA ARG A 62 -2.66 -1.65 23.97
C ARG A 62 -2.81 -0.73 25.19
N TYR A 63 -2.85 0.59 24.96
CA TYR A 63 -2.76 1.59 26.02
C TYR A 63 -4.12 2.01 26.58
N CYS A 64 -5.13 2.20 25.72
CA CYS A 64 -6.45 2.69 26.13
C CYS A 64 -7.57 1.66 25.94
N GLY A 65 -7.32 0.51 25.31
CA GLY A 65 -8.34 -0.49 25.00
C GLY A 65 -9.36 -0.07 23.94
N GLY A 66 -9.26 1.14 23.38
CA GLY A 66 -10.14 1.64 22.33
C GLY A 66 -10.02 0.81 21.03
N PRO A 67 -11.09 0.70 20.24
CA PRO A 67 -11.09 -0.11 19.03
C PRO A 67 -10.14 0.42 17.96
N ILE A 68 -9.54 -0.47 17.17
CA ILE A 68 -8.74 -0.15 15.98
C ILE A 68 -9.51 -0.63 14.76
N SER A 69 -9.61 0.22 13.74
CA SER A 69 -10.32 -0.10 12.49
C SER A 69 -9.77 -1.37 11.84
N GLY A 70 -10.66 -2.23 11.35
CA GLY A 70 -10.29 -3.43 10.58
C GLY A 70 -9.66 -3.11 9.22
N GLN A 71 -9.70 -1.86 8.77
CA GLN A 71 -9.03 -1.43 7.55
C GLN A 71 -7.52 -1.66 7.62
N TYR A 72 -6.89 -1.41 8.78
CA TYR A 72 -5.44 -1.54 8.95
C TYR A 72 -4.93 -2.94 8.55
N PRO A 73 -5.39 -4.04 9.20
CA PRO A 73 -4.97 -5.38 8.83
C PRO A 73 -5.46 -5.78 7.43
N THR A 74 -6.57 -5.22 6.94
CA THR A 74 -7.09 -5.52 5.60
C THR A 74 -6.14 -5.02 4.51
N VAL A 75 -5.71 -3.75 4.59
CA VAL A 75 -4.76 -3.16 3.62
C VAL A 75 -3.42 -3.90 3.64
N GLU A 76 -2.95 -4.25 4.84
CA GLU A 76 -1.72 -5.03 5.04
C GLU A 76 -1.81 -6.40 4.35
N LEU A 77 -2.87 -7.17 4.64
CA LEU A 77 -3.07 -8.49 4.06
C LEU A 77 -3.25 -8.44 2.54
N VAL A 78 -4.07 -7.52 2.02
CA VAL A 78 -4.27 -7.38 0.57
C VAL A 78 -2.96 -7.07 -0.13
N THR A 79 -2.15 -6.17 0.42
CA THR A 79 -0.85 -5.81 -0.16
C THR A 79 0.13 -6.98 -0.09
N GLY A 80 0.19 -7.69 1.05
CA GLY A 80 0.98 -8.91 1.23
C GLY A 80 0.63 -9.99 0.20
N VAL A 81 -0.66 -10.27 0.01
CA VAL A 81 -1.15 -11.28 -0.95
C VAL A 81 -0.81 -10.86 -2.38
N VAL A 82 -1.03 -9.59 -2.75
CA VAL A 82 -0.71 -9.11 -4.10
C VAL A 82 0.79 -9.20 -4.37
N PHE A 83 1.65 -8.85 -3.41
CA PHE A 83 3.10 -8.96 -3.56
C PHE A 83 3.56 -10.42 -3.71
N LEU A 84 2.94 -11.33 -2.96
CA LEU A 84 3.18 -12.76 -3.08
C LEU A 84 2.73 -13.29 -4.45
N VAL A 85 1.50 -13.00 -4.87
CA VAL A 85 0.94 -13.49 -6.14
C VAL A 85 1.74 -12.96 -7.33
N THR A 86 2.06 -11.67 -7.35
CA THR A 86 2.91 -11.09 -8.41
C THR A 86 4.27 -11.78 -8.47
N TYR A 87 4.91 -12.05 -7.32
CA TYR A 87 6.15 -12.82 -7.27
C TYR A 87 6.00 -14.25 -7.82
N LEU A 88 4.91 -14.95 -7.50
CA LEU A 88 4.67 -16.30 -7.99
C LEU A 88 4.45 -16.34 -9.51
N VAL A 89 3.93 -15.25 -10.10
CA VAL A 89 3.69 -15.15 -11.55
C VAL A 89 4.95 -14.72 -12.31
N THR A 90 5.68 -13.71 -11.84
CA THR A 90 6.81 -13.13 -12.58
C THR A 90 8.17 -13.69 -12.18
N GLY A 91 8.29 -14.30 -10.99
CA GLY A 91 9.57 -14.68 -10.41
C GLY A 91 10.44 -13.47 -10.00
N TRP A 92 11.73 -13.73 -9.77
CA TRP A 92 12.74 -12.70 -9.51
C TRP A 92 13.22 -12.03 -10.80
N ASP A 93 12.34 -11.25 -11.40
CA ASP A 93 12.65 -10.41 -12.55
C ASP A 93 12.53 -8.92 -12.19
N LEU A 94 13.18 -8.05 -12.95
CA LEU A 94 13.05 -6.59 -12.79
C LEU A 94 11.61 -6.11 -12.95
N LEU A 95 10.79 -6.82 -13.74
CA LEU A 95 9.35 -6.57 -13.88
C LEU A 95 8.58 -6.76 -12.57
N LEU A 96 9.10 -7.53 -11.60
CA LEU A 96 8.47 -7.64 -10.28
C LEU A 96 8.39 -6.27 -9.60
N LEU A 97 9.43 -5.46 -9.70
CA LEU A 97 9.46 -4.12 -9.12
C LEU A 97 8.44 -3.19 -9.80
N LYS A 98 8.28 -3.31 -11.12
CA LYS A 98 7.26 -2.60 -11.90
C LYS A 98 5.87 -2.87 -11.30
N TYR A 99 5.51 -4.15 -11.15
CA TYR A 99 4.19 -4.54 -10.67
C TYR A 99 3.98 -4.25 -9.19
N TRP A 100 4.97 -4.49 -8.31
CA TRP A 100 4.86 -4.15 -6.89
C TRP A 100 4.59 -2.66 -6.66
N PHE A 101 5.31 -1.79 -7.36
CA PHE A 101 5.08 -0.35 -7.26
C PHE A 101 3.69 0.03 -7.80
N LEU A 102 3.31 -0.50 -8.97
CA LEU A 102 2.01 -0.23 -9.58
C LEU A 102 0.85 -0.68 -8.68
N PHE A 103 0.88 -1.90 -8.17
CA PHE A 103 -0.17 -2.42 -7.31
C PHE A 103 -0.21 -1.71 -5.95
N ALA A 104 0.93 -1.33 -5.37
CA ALA A 104 0.94 -0.53 -4.15
C ALA A 104 0.25 0.84 -4.35
N LEU A 105 0.48 1.50 -5.50
CA LEU A 105 -0.23 2.74 -5.85
C LEU A 105 -1.72 2.51 -6.09
N LEU A 106 -2.10 1.44 -6.80
CA LEU A 106 -3.51 1.12 -7.05
C LEU A 106 -4.26 0.82 -5.75
N ILE A 107 -3.67 0.05 -4.83
CA ILE A 107 -4.24 -0.21 -3.51
C ILE A 107 -4.38 1.10 -2.72
N LEU A 108 -3.35 1.95 -2.71
CA LEU A 108 -3.40 3.26 -2.06
C LEU A 108 -4.55 4.12 -2.59
N ILE A 109 -4.67 4.25 -3.92
CA ILE A 109 -5.73 5.05 -4.56
C ILE A 109 -7.09 4.43 -4.26
N ALA A 110 -7.25 3.11 -4.38
CA ALA A 110 -8.51 2.42 -4.14
C ALA A 110 -9.04 2.64 -2.71
N PHE A 111 -8.17 2.57 -1.69
CA PHE A 111 -8.60 2.82 -0.32
C PHE A 111 -8.82 4.30 0.00
N ILE A 112 -8.12 5.23 -0.66
CA ILE A 112 -8.47 6.66 -0.55
C ILE A 112 -9.84 6.90 -1.17
N ASP A 113 -10.10 6.33 -2.34
CA ASP A 113 -11.36 6.47 -3.07
C ASP A 113 -12.52 5.84 -2.30
N ILE A 114 -12.39 4.61 -1.77
CA ILE A 114 -13.44 3.98 -0.95
C ILE A 114 -13.79 4.83 0.28
N ASN A 115 -12.79 5.48 0.90
CA ASN A 115 -13.00 6.24 2.14
C ASN A 115 -13.53 7.65 1.90
N LEU A 116 -13.14 8.29 0.80
CA LEU A 116 -13.32 9.74 0.57
C LEU A 116 -13.94 10.08 -0.78
N LEU A 117 -14.18 9.09 -1.65
CA LEU A 117 -14.63 9.24 -3.03
C LEU A 117 -13.78 10.26 -3.82
N LEU A 118 -12.46 10.19 -3.61
CA LEU A 118 -11.49 11.12 -4.15
C LEU A 118 -10.30 10.36 -4.73
N ILE A 119 -9.96 10.69 -5.98
CA ILE A 119 -8.78 10.16 -6.67
C ILE A 119 -7.71 11.26 -6.74
N PRO A 120 -6.59 11.13 -6.00
CA PRO A 120 -5.56 12.16 -5.99
C PRO A 120 -4.79 12.20 -7.32
N ASN A 121 -4.99 13.25 -8.12
CA ASN A 121 -4.29 13.45 -9.40
C ASN A 121 -2.76 13.29 -9.34
N PRO A 122 -2.04 13.74 -8.27
CA PRO A 122 -0.60 13.51 -8.19
C PRO A 122 -0.20 12.02 -8.16
N LEU A 123 -1.02 11.15 -7.55
CA LEU A 123 -0.76 9.71 -7.52
C LEU A 123 -1.00 9.07 -8.89
N VAL A 124 -2.05 9.53 -9.60
CA VAL A 124 -2.33 9.09 -10.98
C VAL A 124 -1.21 9.52 -11.92
N ALA A 125 -0.73 10.76 -11.80
CA ALA A 125 0.40 11.25 -12.59
C ALA A 125 1.69 10.45 -12.30
N LEU A 126 1.97 10.14 -11.03
CA LEU A 126 3.09 9.29 -10.65
C LEU A 126 2.99 7.89 -11.27
N MET A 127 1.79 7.29 -11.23
CA MET A 127 1.52 6.00 -11.87
C MET A 127 1.76 6.05 -13.37
N LEU A 128 1.33 7.12 -14.05
CA LEU A 128 1.52 7.31 -15.49
C LEU A 128 3.01 7.44 -15.85
N VAL A 129 3.77 8.25 -15.12
CA VAL A 129 5.22 8.41 -15.32
C VAL A 129 5.94 7.08 -15.13
N TRP A 130 5.57 6.29 -14.11
CA TRP A 130 6.13 4.96 -13.88
C TRP A 130 5.83 4.00 -15.04
N CYS A 131 4.59 3.98 -15.52
CA CYS A 131 4.20 3.12 -16.64
C CYS A 131 4.94 3.49 -17.93
N LEU A 132 5.05 4.80 -18.24
CA LEU A 132 5.80 5.28 -19.41
C LEU A 132 7.28 4.93 -19.32
N PHE A 133 7.89 5.06 -18.15
CA PHE A 133 9.26 4.62 -17.92
C PHE A 133 9.42 3.14 -18.31
N TRP A 134 8.59 2.26 -17.77
CA TRP A 134 8.69 0.83 -18.09
C TRP A 134 8.37 0.50 -19.55
N GLN A 135 7.44 1.23 -20.18
CA GLN A 135 7.15 1.08 -21.60
C GLN A 135 8.35 1.42 -22.49
N LEU A 136 9.22 2.35 -22.08
CA LEU A 136 10.43 2.71 -22.83
C LEU A 136 11.56 1.67 -22.67
N PHE A 137 11.75 1.11 -21.47
CA PHE A 137 12.88 0.20 -21.19
C PHE A 137 12.57 -1.28 -21.45
N ARG A 138 11.32 -1.71 -21.20
CA ARG A 138 10.85 -3.10 -21.32
C ARG A 138 9.39 -3.11 -21.80
N PRO A 139 9.12 -2.76 -23.07
CA PRO A 139 7.76 -2.79 -23.60
C PRO A 139 7.23 -4.22 -23.63
N GLU A 140 6.13 -4.46 -22.92
CA GLU A 140 5.35 -5.71 -22.99
C GLU A 140 4.28 -5.64 -24.08
N LEU A 141 3.77 -4.43 -24.34
CA LEU A 141 2.75 -4.14 -25.35
C LEU A 141 3.37 -3.28 -26.45
N SER A 142 2.90 -3.48 -27.68
CA SER A 142 3.19 -2.54 -28.76
C SER A 142 2.54 -1.19 -28.48
N TRP A 143 3.13 -0.09 -28.96
CA TRP A 143 2.57 1.27 -28.77
C TRP A 143 1.11 1.40 -29.25
N GLY A 144 0.73 0.68 -30.32
CA GLY A 144 -0.65 0.62 -30.79
C GLY A 144 -1.60 -0.03 -29.78
N GLN A 145 -1.20 -1.13 -29.16
CA GLN A 145 -2.01 -1.79 -28.11
C GLN A 145 -2.12 -0.91 -26.86
N SER A 146 -1.04 -0.23 -26.48
CA SER A 146 -1.06 0.69 -25.33
C SER A 146 -2.00 1.88 -25.55
N LEU A 147 -2.07 2.42 -26.78
CA LEU A 147 -3.00 3.50 -27.13
C LEU A 147 -4.45 3.02 -27.13
N VAL A 148 -4.72 1.85 -27.72
CA VAL A 148 -6.07 1.26 -27.74
C VAL A 148 -6.56 0.97 -26.32
N GLY A 149 -5.69 0.50 -25.42
CA GLY A 149 -6.07 0.26 -24.03
C GLY A 149 -6.25 1.53 -23.18
N SER A 150 -5.87 2.70 -23.70
CA SER A 150 -5.99 3.99 -23.00
C SER A 150 -7.21 4.83 -23.40
N LEU A 151 -7.90 4.43 -24.48
CA LEU A 151 -9.13 5.02 -25.00
C LEU A 151 -10.36 4.31 -24.39
#